data_AF-A0ABC9BDG7-F1
#
_entry.id   AF-A0ABC9BDG7-F1
#
_cell.length_a   1.000
_cell.length_b   1.000
_cell.length_c   1.000
_cell.angle_alpha   90.00
_cell.angle_beta   90.00
_cell.angle_gamma   90.00
#
_symmetry.space_group_name_H-M   'P 1'
#
loop_
_entity.id
_entity.type
_entity.pdbx_description
1 polymer ?
#
loop_
_entity_poly.entity_id
_entity_poly.type
_entity_poly.pdbx_seq_one_letter_code
_entity_poly.pdbx_strand_id
1 'polypeptide(L)'
;MAAVQEENYYSLPVGFGTRPWLIQATRSESPDHPDFTVLVSSTAEAGDRFLLHSRPGDTEWTKMTSPFGASGITFSGNMISYKGKVYSFTSRSALAMIAIDLDDGVVRVRQVGAIEYDEEVAGSGYCVHLVESQGDLFAVWIQELGMYGNDGVLTDIVVYRLDHSAGPESMVWRTVEGIGDDRAFLLSGGYGFWCAVREDQMEGNCVYVVWSCCDCERLYKFCLDDMTTSFHQVNLSHDLINQHIDEAQGTSWAPWRDLPLELLEMVVANLSLVDCLRFPAVCKSWSKVSNPIEQAKVWPWLMHCSKRDGICKMFDPLRGKEYTLRVETLETDEERHIFRSSKDGWVVVSGGFKDECIFIINPFTGKLVEDPPMLKGSYSYSGISFSSNPASPDCLFFGINSSHSGEFVGVHTWRHGEDHWSEQEFVYQMPFPVAHNNPVLCRGKFYCLGRKGNLGVFDDLGSKDPRSAWKILDKPEPIHAEMDLFDHDHEGREFCFLVELKGELVSVFMRNDAEPPRVFKLDETKVAWIEVEDIGGATLFLDIRASYAVASPEGGHGNKIFFPRYSEDKRQAAFYDMETKMYCPSFYGLKQPLRCMWVMPSLHVDKILL
;
A
#
# COMPACT_ATOMS: atom_id res chain seq x y z
N MET A 1 -19.01 12.16 -53.83
CA MET A 1 -20.45 12.05 -53.55
C MET A 1 -20.81 10.57 -53.45
N ALA A 2 -21.74 10.25 -52.55
CA ALA A 2 -22.26 8.93 -52.18
C ALA A 2 -21.50 8.23 -51.04
N ALA A 3 -22.00 8.50 -49.84
CA ALA A 3 -21.78 7.80 -48.59
C ALA A 3 -22.19 6.32 -48.71
N VAL A 4 -21.38 5.43 -48.15
CA VAL A 4 -21.83 4.11 -47.71
C VAL A 4 -22.02 4.25 -46.21
N GLN A 5 -23.27 4.22 -45.77
CA GLN A 5 -23.64 4.20 -44.35
C GLN A 5 -23.11 2.91 -43.72
N GLU A 6 -22.35 3.07 -42.63
CA GLU A 6 -22.08 2.02 -41.66
C GLU A 6 -23.39 1.65 -40.94
N GLU A 7 -24.06 0.60 -41.43
CA GLU A 7 -25.00 -0.17 -40.62
C GLU A 7 -24.27 -1.42 -40.12
N ASN A 8 -23.97 -1.46 -38.82
CA ASN A 8 -23.99 -2.63 -37.94
C ASN A 8 -23.51 -2.25 -36.53
N TYR A 9 -24.31 -1.45 -35.82
CA TYR A 9 -24.30 -1.51 -34.35
C TYR A 9 -25.05 -2.78 -33.97
N TYR A 10 -24.37 -3.73 -33.30
CA TYR A 10 -24.99 -4.88 -32.67
C TYR A 10 -26.10 -4.40 -31.72
N SER A 11 -27.36 -4.56 -32.13
CA SER A 11 -28.50 -4.41 -31.24
C SER A 11 -28.50 -5.58 -30.27
N LEU A 12 -28.43 -5.28 -28.97
CA LEU A 12 -28.61 -6.28 -27.91
C LEU A 12 -30.04 -6.88 -28.02
N PRO A 13 -30.25 -8.15 -27.64
CA PRO A 13 -31.57 -8.79 -27.71
C PRO A 13 -32.66 -8.03 -26.93
N VAL A 14 -33.92 -8.20 -27.35
CA VAL A 14 -35.08 -7.58 -26.71
C VAL A 14 -35.10 -7.92 -25.22
N GLY A 15 -35.11 -6.87 -24.37
CA GLY A 15 -34.96 -6.96 -22.90
C GLY A 15 -33.77 -6.16 -22.36
N PHE A 16 -32.77 -5.90 -23.19
CA PHE A 16 -31.75 -4.88 -22.92
C PHE A 16 -32.36 -3.50 -23.18
N GLY A 17 -32.59 -2.72 -22.12
CA GLY A 17 -33.01 -1.31 -22.26
C GLY A 17 -32.01 -0.48 -23.06
N THR A 18 -32.28 0.81 -23.26
CA THR A 18 -31.31 1.70 -23.92
C THR A 18 -30.07 1.85 -23.04
N ARG A 19 -29.00 1.12 -23.40
CA ARG A 19 -27.60 1.21 -22.93
C ARG A 19 -27.26 0.72 -21.49
N PRO A 20 -27.47 -0.57 -21.17
CA PRO A 20 -26.88 -1.15 -19.96
C PRO A 20 -25.38 -1.45 -20.17
N TRP A 21 -24.55 -1.17 -19.16
CA TRP A 21 -23.14 -1.57 -19.15
C TRP A 21 -23.04 -2.99 -18.59
N LEU A 22 -22.46 -3.90 -19.37
CA LEU A 22 -22.20 -5.28 -18.95
C LEU A 22 -20.98 -5.32 -18.03
N ILE A 23 -21.13 -5.87 -16.84
CA ILE A 23 -20.06 -5.93 -15.85
C ILE A 23 -19.36 -7.30 -15.90
N GLN A 24 -20.13 -8.38 -15.86
CA GLN A 24 -19.60 -9.73 -15.83
C GLN A 24 -20.66 -10.76 -16.23
N ALA A 25 -20.23 -11.89 -16.82
CA ALA A 25 -21.08 -13.03 -17.10
C ALA A 25 -20.51 -14.31 -16.47
N THR A 26 -21.38 -15.19 -16.01
CA THR A 26 -21.02 -16.53 -15.54
C THR A 26 -22.10 -17.54 -15.91
N ARG A 27 -21.78 -18.83 -15.76
CA ARG A 27 -22.70 -19.94 -16.00
C ARG A 27 -22.89 -20.72 -14.71
N SER A 28 -24.09 -21.25 -14.50
CA SER A 28 -24.38 -22.06 -13.31
C SER A 28 -23.63 -23.39 -13.30
N GLU A 29 -23.49 -24.02 -14.46
CA GLU A 29 -22.92 -25.35 -14.62
C GLU A 29 -22.17 -25.49 -15.95
N SER A 30 -21.66 -26.70 -16.24
CA SER A 30 -21.09 -27.03 -17.55
C SER A 30 -22.12 -26.76 -18.66
N PRO A 31 -21.69 -26.23 -19.82
CA PRO A 31 -22.57 -26.03 -20.98
C PRO A 31 -23.11 -27.35 -21.55
N ASP A 32 -22.50 -28.47 -21.19
CA ASP A 32 -22.99 -29.81 -21.51
C ASP A 32 -24.17 -30.24 -20.61
N HIS A 33 -24.43 -29.53 -19.51
CA HIS A 33 -25.60 -29.77 -18.68
C HIS A 33 -26.85 -29.19 -19.37
N PRO A 34 -27.93 -29.97 -19.58
CA PRO A 34 -29.07 -29.55 -20.39
C PRO A 34 -29.79 -28.30 -19.87
N ASP A 35 -29.67 -28.00 -18.57
CA ASP A 35 -30.37 -26.91 -17.88
C ASP A 35 -29.45 -25.80 -17.35
N PHE A 36 -28.26 -25.61 -17.93
CA PHE A 36 -27.37 -24.53 -17.47
C PHE A 36 -28.03 -23.15 -17.64
N THR A 37 -27.82 -22.26 -16.68
CA THR A 37 -28.32 -20.87 -16.75
C THR A 37 -27.15 -19.92 -16.94
N VAL A 38 -27.26 -19.01 -17.90
CA VAL A 38 -26.33 -17.90 -18.07
C VAL A 38 -26.80 -16.74 -17.19
N LEU A 39 -25.90 -16.21 -16.38
CA LEU A 39 -26.13 -15.08 -15.48
C LEU A 39 -25.22 -13.92 -15.89
N VAL A 40 -25.78 -12.73 -15.99
CA VAL A 40 -25.07 -11.52 -16.40
C VAL A 40 -25.37 -10.40 -15.40
N SER A 41 -24.32 -9.86 -14.79
CA SER A 41 -24.40 -8.68 -13.92
C SER A 41 -24.27 -7.42 -14.75
N SER A 42 -25.17 -6.46 -14.55
CA SER A 42 -25.24 -5.24 -15.37
C SER A 42 -25.66 -4.02 -14.55
N THR A 43 -25.21 -2.84 -15.01
CA THR A 43 -25.56 -1.52 -14.44
C THR A 43 -26.33 -0.67 -15.45
N ALA A 44 -27.39 -0.01 -14.99
CA ALA A 44 -28.05 1.07 -15.74
C ALA A 44 -27.24 2.37 -15.67
N GLU A 45 -27.46 3.31 -16.60
CA GLU A 45 -26.83 4.64 -16.60
C GLU A 45 -27.07 5.43 -15.28
N ALA A 46 -28.17 5.14 -14.56
CA ALA A 46 -28.49 5.72 -13.26
C ALA A 46 -27.79 5.06 -12.06
N GLY A 47 -26.92 4.06 -12.29
CA GLY A 47 -26.16 3.35 -11.25
C GLY A 47 -26.86 2.11 -10.65
N ASP A 48 -28.12 1.85 -11.02
CA ASP A 48 -28.86 0.66 -10.55
C ASP A 48 -28.25 -0.63 -11.12
N ARG A 49 -27.86 -1.56 -10.23
CA ARG A 49 -27.35 -2.89 -10.62
C ARG A 49 -28.45 -3.95 -10.62
N PHE A 50 -28.43 -4.83 -11.63
CA PHE A 50 -29.38 -5.92 -11.78
C PHE A 50 -28.71 -7.16 -12.40
N LEU A 51 -29.33 -8.32 -12.22
CA LEU A 51 -28.96 -9.55 -12.91
C LEU A 51 -29.89 -9.78 -14.10
N LEU A 52 -29.31 -10.22 -15.21
CA LEU A 52 -30.02 -10.83 -16.32
C LEU A 52 -29.73 -12.33 -16.30
N HIS A 53 -30.75 -13.14 -16.56
CA HIS A 53 -30.56 -14.57 -16.73
C HIS A 53 -31.34 -15.13 -17.92
N SER A 54 -30.79 -16.19 -18.52
CA SER A 54 -31.40 -16.91 -19.64
C SER A 54 -30.90 -18.36 -19.67
N ARG A 55 -31.78 -19.28 -20.07
CA ARG A 55 -31.50 -20.70 -20.26
C ARG A 55 -31.48 -21.06 -21.75
N PRO A 56 -30.79 -22.15 -22.14
CA PRO A 56 -30.91 -22.73 -23.46
C PRO A 56 -32.37 -22.96 -23.85
N GLY A 57 -32.84 -22.29 -24.90
CA GLY A 57 -34.22 -22.38 -25.38
C GLY A 57 -35.14 -21.23 -24.96
N ASP A 58 -34.70 -20.34 -24.05
CA ASP A 58 -35.44 -19.12 -23.74
C ASP A 58 -35.38 -18.14 -24.93
N THR A 59 -36.51 -17.49 -25.23
CA THR A 59 -36.59 -16.49 -26.30
C THR A 59 -36.25 -15.07 -25.84
N GLU A 60 -36.23 -14.83 -24.52
CA GLU A 60 -35.98 -13.52 -23.91
C GLU A 60 -35.13 -13.66 -22.63
N TRP A 61 -34.42 -12.58 -22.26
CA TRP A 61 -33.69 -12.50 -21.00
C TRP A 61 -34.62 -12.03 -19.87
N THR A 62 -34.52 -12.66 -18.71
CA THR A 62 -35.28 -12.23 -17.53
C THR A 62 -34.42 -11.30 -16.66
N LYS A 63 -34.96 -10.13 -16.32
CA LYS A 63 -34.32 -9.14 -15.43
C LYS A 63 -34.72 -9.38 -13.97
N MET A 64 -33.73 -9.47 -13.10
CA MET A 64 -33.88 -9.57 -11.65
C MET A 64 -33.19 -8.39 -10.97
N THR A 65 -33.95 -7.62 -10.19
CA THR A 65 -33.42 -6.61 -9.28
C THR A 65 -33.11 -7.24 -7.93
N SER A 66 -32.20 -6.63 -7.16
CA SER A 66 -31.85 -7.11 -5.82
C SER A 66 -33.11 -7.28 -4.95
N PRO A 67 -33.37 -8.46 -4.37
CA PRO A 67 -34.53 -8.68 -3.51
C PRO A 67 -34.40 -8.00 -2.14
N PHE A 68 -33.23 -7.45 -1.83
CA PHE A 68 -32.93 -6.83 -0.54
C PHE A 68 -33.40 -5.36 -0.43
N GLY A 69 -34.04 -4.78 -1.47
CA GLY A 69 -34.65 -3.45 -1.40
C GLY A 69 -33.67 -2.30 -1.12
N ALA A 70 -34.12 -1.25 -0.42
CA ALA A 70 -33.34 -0.05 -0.07
C ALA A 70 -32.17 -0.28 0.92
N SER A 71 -31.89 -1.53 1.30
CA SER A 71 -30.77 -1.92 2.18
C SER A 71 -29.38 -1.78 1.54
N GLY A 72 -29.29 -1.39 0.26
CA GLY A 72 -28.03 -1.07 -0.40
C GLY A 72 -27.22 -2.26 -0.91
N ILE A 73 -27.73 -3.49 -0.78
CA ILE A 73 -27.09 -4.70 -1.28
C ILE A 73 -27.29 -4.81 -2.80
N THR A 74 -26.26 -4.48 -3.59
CA THR A 74 -26.28 -4.60 -5.05
C THR A 74 -25.40 -5.75 -5.54
N PHE A 75 -25.75 -6.32 -6.71
CA PHE A 75 -24.96 -7.37 -7.34
C PHE A 75 -23.57 -6.84 -7.73
N SER A 76 -22.49 -7.53 -7.34
CA SER A 76 -21.14 -7.17 -7.79
C SER A 76 -20.79 -7.85 -9.11
N GLY A 77 -19.64 -7.44 -9.68
CA GLY A 77 -19.06 -8.02 -10.89
C GLY A 77 -18.13 -9.20 -10.63
N ASN A 78 -18.31 -9.96 -9.54
CA ASN A 78 -17.42 -11.07 -9.12
C ASN A 78 -18.24 -12.35 -8.81
N MET A 79 -18.89 -12.92 -9.82
CA MET A 79 -19.70 -14.14 -9.74
C MET A 79 -18.89 -15.38 -10.12
N ILE A 80 -19.04 -16.47 -9.35
CA ILE A 80 -18.40 -17.76 -9.64
C ILE A 80 -19.38 -18.92 -9.43
N SER A 81 -19.28 -19.97 -10.26
CA SER A 81 -19.98 -21.23 -9.99
C SER A 81 -19.15 -22.10 -9.06
N TYR A 82 -19.80 -22.65 -8.03
CA TYR A 82 -19.18 -23.57 -7.07
C TYR A 82 -20.26 -24.54 -6.55
N LYS A 83 -19.99 -25.85 -6.63
CA LYS A 83 -20.88 -26.91 -6.12
C LYS A 83 -22.37 -26.74 -6.51
N GLY A 84 -22.64 -26.40 -7.77
CA GLY A 84 -24.00 -26.30 -8.33
C GLY A 84 -24.76 -25.00 -8.00
N LYS A 85 -24.09 -24.02 -7.38
CA LYS A 85 -24.67 -22.70 -7.06
C LYS A 85 -23.74 -21.61 -7.60
N VAL A 86 -24.29 -20.43 -7.87
CA VAL A 86 -23.47 -19.25 -8.22
C VAL A 86 -23.32 -18.37 -6.99
N TYR A 87 -22.09 -18.04 -6.65
CA TYR A 87 -21.74 -17.17 -5.52
C TYR A 87 -21.25 -15.83 -6.02
N SER A 88 -21.57 -14.78 -5.28
CA SER A 88 -21.05 -13.43 -5.52
C SER A 88 -20.95 -12.68 -4.20
N PHE A 89 -20.08 -11.68 -4.15
CA PHE A 89 -20.07 -10.72 -3.06
C PHE A 89 -20.95 -9.51 -3.36
N THR A 90 -21.39 -8.83 -2.32
CA THR A 90 -22.18 -7.59 -2.43
C THR A 90 -21.28 -6.38 -2.30
N SER A 91 -21.66 -5.25 -2.90
CA SER A 91 -20.79 -4.08 -3.01
C SER A 91 -20.78 -3.13 -1.80
N ARG A 92 -21.44 -3.45 -0.67
CA ARG A 92 -21.50 -2.56 0.50
C ARG A 92 -21.59 -3.24 1.88
N SER A 93 -20.99 -2.56 2.87
CA SER A 93 -20.97 -2.63 4.36
C SER A 93 -20.68 -3.97 5.06
N ALA A 94 -20.82 -5.07 4.34
CA ALA A 94 -20.19 -6.35 4.63
C ALA A 94 -20.03 -7.02 3.26
N LEU A 95 -18.92 -7.73 3.02
CA LEU A 95 -18.81 -8.59 1.86
C LEU A 95 -19.72 -9.81 2.07
N ALA A 96 -21.02 -9.57 2.06
CA ALA A 96 -22.04 -10.58 2.18
C ALA A 96 -21.97 -11.42 0.92
N MET A 97 -21.76 -12.71 1.12
CA MET A 97 -21.80 -13.67 0.04
C MET A 97 -23.27 -14.01 -0.22
N ILE A 98 -23.68 -13.80 -1.45
CA ILE A 98 -24.99 -14.26 -1.95
C ILE A 98 -24.80 -15.56 -2.72
N ALA A 99 -25.66 -16.53 -2.46
CA ALA A 99 -25.84 -17.69 -3.31
C ALA A 99 -27.08 -17.45 -4.17
N ILE A 100 -26.92 -17.76 -5.45
CA ILE A 100 -27.95 -17.76 -6.46
C ILE A 100 -28.28 -19.24 -6.72
N ASP A 101 -29.39 -19.67 -6.15
CA ASP A 101 -29.95 -21.00 -6.32
C ASP A 101 -30.80 -21.06 -7.59
N LEU A 102 -30.70 -22.16 -8.32
CA LEU A 102 -31.31 -22.35 -9.64
C LEU A 102 -32.16 -23.62 -9.66
N ASP A 103 -33.03 -23.77 -8.66
CA ASP A 103 -33.95 -24.91 -8.56
C ASP A 103 -35.15 -24.72 -9.51
N ASP A 104 -35.47 -25.72 -10.33
CA ASP A 104 -36.71 -25.84 -11.12
C ASP A 104 -37.08 -24.64 -12.02
N GLY A 105 -36.11 -23.91 -12.57
CA GLY A 105 -36.42 -22.72 -13.41
C GLY A 105 -36.39 -21.40 -12.67
N VAL A 106 -36.40 -21.43 -11.33
CA VAL A 106 -36.56 -20.23 -10.51
C VAL A 106 -35.22 -19.82 -9.94
N VAL A 107 -34.72 -18.67 -10.39
CA VAL A 107 -33.55 -18.04 -9.79
C VAL A 107 -33.95 -17.48 -8.42
N ARG A 108 -33.26 -17.89 -7.35
CA ARG A 108 -33.45 -17.36 -5.99
C ARG A 108 -32.12 -16.86 -5.44
N VAL A 109 -32.12 -15.65 -4.87
CA VAL A 109 -30.93 -15.07 -4.24
C VAL A 109 -31.10 -15.13 -2.73
N ARG A 110 -30.13 -15.73 -2.04
CA ARG A 110 -30.06 -15.77 -0.57
C ARG A 110 -28.67 -15.35 -0.08
N GLN A 111 -28.62 -14.61 1.02
CA GLN A 111 -27.36 -14.35 1.71
C GLN A 111 -26.94 -15.62 2.47
N VAL A 112 -25.70 -16.08 2.28
CA VAL A 112 -25.22 -17.40 2.78
C VAL A 112 -23.99 -17.30 3.67
N GLY A 113 -23.36 -16.14 3.73
CA GLY A 113 -22.22 -15.88 4.59
C GLY A 113 -21.80 -14.42 4.44
N ALA A 114 -20.79 -14.01 5.19
CA ALA A 114 -20.13 -12.72 5.01
C ALA A 114 -18.65 -12.87 5.36
N ILE A 115 -17.82 -12.08 4.71
CA ILE A 115 -16.53 -11.70 5.27
C ILE A 115 -16.83 -10.44 6.10
N GLU A 116 -16.73 -10.54 7.42
CA GLU A 116 -16.93 -9.39 8.31
C GLU A 116 -15.85 -8.35 8.02
N TYR A 117 -16.26 -7.16 7.59
CA TYR A 117 -15.40 -6.02 7.32
C TYR A 117 -16.23 -4.75 7.45
N ASP A 118 -15.72 -3.72 8.13
CA ASP A 118 -16.43 -2.45 8.33
C ASP A 118 -15.94 -1.37 7.35
N GLU A 119 -16.88 -0.63 6.76
CA GLU A 119 -16.69 0.21 5.57
C GLU A 119 -16.08 1.59 5.85
N GLU A 120 -15.79 1.93 7.10
CA GLU A 120 -15.33 3.28 7.50
C GLU A 120 -13.81 3.50 7.42
N VAL A 121 -13.13 2.86 6.46
CA VAL A 121 -11.75 3.22 6.12
C VAL A 121 -11.78 4.30 5.05
N ALA A 122 -11.84 5.56 5.49
CA ALA A 122 -11.66 6.70 4.61
C ALA A 122 -10.28 6.61 3.93
N GLY A 123 -10.25 6.18 2.66
CA GLY A 123 -9.08 6.31 1.78
C GLY A 123 -8.41 5.04 1.26
N SER A 124 -8.93 3.82 1.50
CA SER A 124 -8.44 2.60 0.82
C SER A 124 -9.54 1.87 0.08
N GLY A 125 -9.40 1.72 -1.23
CA GLY A 125 -10.21 0.81 -2.04
C GLY A 125 -9.84 -0.65 -1.77
N TYR A 126 -10.75 -1.57 -2.10
CA TYR A 126 -10.46 -2.99 -2.09
C TYR A 126 -11.15 -3.69 -3.27
N CYS A 127 -10.50 -4.74 -3.79
CA CYS A 127 -11.12 -5.65 -4.73
C CYS A 127 -11.09 -7.08 -4.16
N VAL A 128 -12.13 -7.84 -4.51
CA VAL A 128 -12.28 -9.23 -4.07
C VAL A 128 -12.50 -10.09 -5.29
N HIS A 129 -11.65 -11.09 -5.48
CA HIS A 129 -11.82 -12.07 -6.54
C HIS A 129 -12.16 -13.42 -5.93
N LEU A 130 -13.21 -14.05 -6.45
CA LEU A 130 -13.49 -15.44 -6.11
C LEU A 130 -12.74 -16.37 -7.06
N VAL A 131 -12.13 -17.42 -6.50
CA VAL A 131 -11.41 -18.45 -7.25
C VAL A 131 -11.81 -19.82 -6.72
N GLU A 132 -12.40 -20.65 -7.59
CA GLU A 132 -12.60 -22.07 -7.29
C GLU A 132 -11.32 -22.79 -7.68
N SER A 133 -10.76 -23.61 -6.79
CA SER A 133 -9.56 -24.39 -7.07
C SER A 133 -9.65 -25.78 -6.43
N GLN A 134 -9.60 -26.81 -7.27
CA GLN A 134 -9.58 -28.22 -6.87
C GLN A 134 -10.71 -28.62 -5.88
N GLY A 135 -11.91 -28.05 -6.03
CA GLY A 135 -13.07 -28.34 -5.20
C GLY A 135 -13.19 -27.47 -3.94
N ASP A 136 -12.27 -26.53 -3.73
CA ASP A 136 -12.31 -25.51 -2.70
C ASP A 136 -12.66 -24.14 -3.30
N LEU A 137 -13.28 -23.27 -2.48
CA LEU A 137 -13.56 -21.89 -2.87
C LEU A 137 -12.67 -20.92 -2.06
N PHE A 138 -12.01 -20.02 -2.78
CA PHE A 138 -11.15 -18.98 -2.23
C PHE A 138 -11.71 -17.60 -2.55
N ALA A 139 -11.47 -16.66 -1.63
CA ALA A 139 -11.66 -15.23 -1.84
C ALA A 139 -10.30 -14.55 -1.71
N VAL A 140 -9.82 -13.96 -2.80
CA VAL A 140 -8.58 -13.17 -2.82
C VAL A 140 -8.95 -11.71 -2.64
N TRP A 141 -8.59 -11.16 -1.50
CA TRP A 141 -8.80 -9.77 -1.15
C TRP A 141 -7.52 -8.99 -1.40
N ILE A 142 -7.58 -7.97 -2.24
CA ILE A 142 -6.45 -7.10 -2.53
C ILE A 142 -6.83 -5.71 -2.05
N GLN A 143 -5.98 -5.15 -1.20
CA GLN A 143 -6.13 -3.77 -0.76
C GLN A 143 -5.37 -2.86 -1.72
N GLU A 144 -6.03 -1.79 -2.15
CA GLU A 144 -5.39 -0.72 -2.90
C GLU A 144 -5.43 0.59 -2.12
N LEU A 145 -4.36 1.35 -2.24
CA LEU A 145 -4.32 2.74 -1.85
C LEU A 145 -4.58 3.58 -3.10
N GLY A 146 -5.85 3.87 -3.32
CA GLY A 146 -6.39 4.54 -4.50
C GLY A 146 -7.86 4.82 -4.28
N MET A 147 -8.40 5.71 -5.11
CA MET A 147 -9.75 6.23 -4.93
C MET A 147 -10.77 5.58 -5.86
N TYR A 148 -10.32 5.00 -6.99
CA TYR A 148 -11.17 4.29 -7.93
C TYR A 148 -10.75 2.83 -8.00
N GLY A 149 -11.72 1.94 -8.22
CA GLY A 149 -11.42 0.56 -8.52
C GLY A 149 -10.50 0.49 -9.73
N ASN A 150 -9.30 -0.08 -9.54
CA ASN A 150 -8.27 -0.25 -10.56
C ASN A 150 -7.39 0.97 -10.86
N ASP A 151 -7.20 1.91 -9.93
CA ASP A 151 -6.23 3.01 -10.11
C ASP A 151 -5.28 3.27 -8.92
N GLY A 152 -5.39 2.48 -7.85
CA GLY A 152 -4.53 2.60 -6.67
C GLY A 152 -3.24 1.77 -6.68
N VAL A 153 -2.38 2.05 -5.70
CA VAL A 153 -1.22 1.19 -5.37
C VAL A 153 -1.72 -0.03 -4.64
N LEU A 154 -1.45 -1.22 -5.17
CA LEU A 154 -1.72 -2.45 -4.44
C LEU A 154 -0.81 -2.51 -3.21
N THR A 155 -1.41 -2.52 -2.01
CA THR A 155 -0.69 -2.38 -0.73
C THR A 155 -0.68 -3.64 0.11
N ASP A 156 -1.64 -4.53 -0.09
CA ASP A 156 -1.75 -5.78 0.65
C ASP A 156 -2.59 -6.81 -0.11
N ILE A 157 -2.41 -8.09 0.23
CA ILE A 157 -3.23 -9.19 -0.27
C ILE A 157 -3.53 -10.15 0.88
N VAL A 158 -4.78 -10.61 0.97
CA VAL A 158 -5.23 -11.60 1.95
C VAL A 158 -6.05 -12.64 1.22
N VAL A 159 -5.70 -13.91 1.39
CA VAL A 159 -6.44 -15.02 0.80
C VAL A 159 -7.27 -15.69 1.89
N TYR A 160 -8.57 -15.82 1.65
CA TYR A 160 -9.47 -16.58 2.48
C TYR A 160 -9.86 -17.87 1.76
N ARG A 161 -9.98 -18.96 2.51
CA ARG A 161 -10.59 -20.23 2.06
C ARG A 161 -11.92 -20.41 2.77
N LEU A 162 -12.92 -20.84 2.02
CA LEU A 162 -14.23 -21.17 2.57
C LEU A 162 -14.18 -22.51 3.29
N ASP A 163 -14.43 -22.51 4.59
CA ASP A 163 -14.47 -23.69 5.45
C ASP A 163 -15.90 -24.24 5.57
N HIS A 164 -16.06 -25.53 5.24
CA HIS A 164 -17.32 -26.28 5.33
C HIS A 164 -17.38 -27.19 6.57
N SER A 165 -16.38 -27.12 7.45
CA SER A 165 -16.21 -28.05 8.59
C SER A 165 -17.36 -28.01 9.60
N ALA A 166 -18.02 -26.85 9.75
CA ALA A 166 -19.16 -26.67 10.65
C ALA A 166 -20.51 -27.10 10.05
N GLY A 167 -20.52 -27.65 8.83
CA GLY A 167 -21.70 -28.24 8.17
C GLY A 167 -21.91 -27.70 6.75
N PRO A 168 -22.73 -28.37 5.92
CA PRO A 168 -22.94 -28.02 4.51
C PRO A 168 -23.60 -26.65 4.26
N GLU A 169 -24.22 -26.05 5.28
CA GLU A 169 -24.76 -24.68 5.23
C GLU A 169 -23.92 -23.66 6.01
N SER A 170 -22.87 -24.10 6.70
CA SER A 170 -21.96 -23.18 7.39
C SER A 170 -20.89 -22.69 6.41
N MET A 171 -20.85 -21.38 6.20
CA MET A 171 -19.93 -20.73 5.26
C MET A 171 -19.04 -19.75 6.02
N VAL A 172 -18.01 -20.30 6.68
CA VAL A 172 -17.04 -19.52 7.45
C VAL A 172 -15.81 -19.31 6.60
N TRP A 173 -15.43 -18.06 6.37
CA TRP A 173 -14.18 -17.72 5.70
C TRP A 173 -13.03 -17.75 6.70
N ARG A 174 -11.91 -18.36 6.32
CA ARG A 174 -10.68 -18.38 7.12
C ARG A 174 -9.51 -17.91 6.29
N THR A 175 -8.67 -17.04 6.84
CA THR A 175 -7.42 -16.67 6.20
C THR A 175 -6.51 -17.89 6.04
N VAL A 176 -5.81 -17.98 4.91
CA VAL A 176 -4.80 -19.00 4.65
C VAL A 176 -3.46 -18.33 4.33
N GLU A 177 -2.35 -18.94 4.75
CA GLU A 177 -1.00 -18.43 4.44
C GLU A 177 -0.58 -18.70 2.99
N GLY A 178 -1.25 -19.62 2.31
CA GLY A 178 -0.93 -20.00 0.96
C GLY A 178 -2.06 -20.74 0.26
N ILE A 179 -1.95 -20.80 -1.05
CA ILE A 179 -2.85 -21.52 -1.94
C ILE A 179 -2.28 -22.88 -2.33
N GLY A 180 -0.96 -23.10 -2.19
CA GLY A 180 -0.28 -24.37 -2.49
C GLY A 180 0.70 -24.25 -3.66
N ASP A 181 1.79 -25.01 -3.60
CA ASP A 181 2.92 -24.91 -4.53
C ASP A 181 2.61 -25.48 -5.93
N ASP A 182 1.55 -26.26 -6.06
CA ASP A 182 1.13 -26.89 -7.32
C ASP A 182 0.27 -25.96 -8.20
N ARG A 183 -0.06 -24.76 -7.72
CA ARG A 183 -0.98 -23.84 -8.41
C ARG A 183 -0.67 -22.36 -8.21
N ALA A 184 -1.15 -21.57 -9.15
CA ALA A 184 -1.16 -20.12 -9.08
C ALA A 184 -2.58 -19.59 -9.38
N PHE A 185 -2.92 -18.43 -8.83
CA PHE A 185 -4.16 -17.73 -9.14
C PHE A 185 -3.90 -16.61 -10.13
N LEU A 186 -4.82 -16.40 -11.07
CA LEU A 186 -4.78 -15.34 -12.08
C LEU A 186 -6.06 -14.52 -11.99
N LEU A 187 -5.89 -13.22 -11.78
CA LEU A 187 -6.96 -12.26 -11.52
C LEU A 187 -6.90 -11.15 -12.56
N SER A 188 -8.06 -10.78 -13.11
CA SER A 188 -8.17 -9.70 -14.09
C SER A 188 -9.60 -9.17 -14.13
N GLY A 189 -9.77 -7.86 -13.98
CA GLY A 189 -11.11 -7.25 -13.94
C GLY A 189 -11.98 -7.87 -12.84
N GLY A 190 -13.16 -8.40 -13.17
CA GLY A 190 -14.02 -9.12 -12.22
C GLY A 190 -13.79 -10.63 -12.13
N TYR A 191 -12.76 -11.16 -12.81
CA TYR A 191 -12.56 -12.60 -12.97
C TYR A 191 -11.36 -13.09 -12.15
N GLY A 192 -11.47 -14.33 -11.69
CA GLY A 192 -10.41 -15.07 -11.02
C GLY A 192 -10.44 -16.54 -11.45
N PHE A 193 -9.28 -17.09 -11.78
CA PHE A 193 -9.12 -18.51 -12.10
C PHE A 193 -7.79 -19.02 -11.57
N TRP A 194 -7.68 -20.33 -11.38
CA TRP A 194 -6.42 -20.98 -11.02
C TRP A 194 -5.83 -21.72 -12.21
N CYS A 195 -4.52 -21.92 -12.21
CA CYS A 195 -3.83 -22.81 -13.12
C CYS A 195 -2.90 -23.75 -12.35
N ALA A 196 -2.65 -24.93 -12.92
CA ALA A 196 -1.60 -25.82 -12.43
C ALA A 196 -0.25 -25.24 -12.84
N VAL A 197 0.68 -25.18 -11.88
CA VAL A 197 2.04 -24.70 -12.13
C VAL A 197 2.83 -25.77 -12.86
N ARG A 198 3.47 -25.36 -13.95
CA ARG A 198 4.48 -26.17 -14.65
C ARG A 198 5.83 -25.53 -14.40
N GLU A 199 6.83 -26.35 -14.08
CA GLU A 199 8.21 -25.90 -13.93
C GLU A 199 8.58 -25.02 -15.13
N ASP A 200 9.27 -23.90 -14.86
CA ASP A 200 9.74 -22.87 -15.80
C ASP A 200 8.74 -21.84 -16.36
N GLN A 201 7.44 -21.90 -16.03
CA GLN A 201 6.45 -20.94 -16.57
C GLN A 201 5.80 -20.02 -15.51
N MET A 202 5.52 -20.55 -14.33
CA MET A 202 4.89 -19.82 -13.23
C MET A 202 5.46 -20.31 -11.91
N GLU A 203 5.39 -19.46 -10.89
CA GLU A 203 5.73 -19.86 -9.53
C GLU A 203 4.46 -20.31 -8.79
N GLY A 204 4.59 -21.40 -8.03
CA GLY A 204 3.54 -21.86 -7.13
C GLY A 204 3.28 -20.89 -6.00
N ASN A 205 2.16 -21.07 -5.32
CA ASN A 205 1.77 -20.22 -4.20
C ASN A 205 1.78 -18.71 -4.51
N CYS A 206 1.48 -18.35 -5.76
CA CYS A 206 1.49 -16.98 -6.24
C CYS A 206 0.12 -16.53 -6.78
N VAL A 207 -0.17 -15.24 -6.64
CA VAL A 207 -1.33 -14.59 -7.26
C VAL A 207 -0.84 -13.59 -8.31
N TYR A 208 -1.29 -13.75 -9.54
CA TYR A 208 -1.00 -12.87 -10.66
C TYR A 208 -2.21 -11.98 -10.92
N VAL A 209 -2.02 -10.66 -10.99
CA VAL A 209 -3.10 -9.68 -11.13
C VAL A 209 -2.81 -8.77 -12.31
N VAL A 210 -3.70 -8.74 -13.29
CA VAL A 210 -3.70 -7.68 -14.30
C VAL A 210 -4.40 -6.48 -13.71
N TRP A 211 -3.65 -5.40 -13.52
CA TRP A 211 -4.14 -4.17 -12.91
C TRP A 211 -3.80 -2.99 -13.79
N SER A 212 -4.80 -2.15 -14.07
CA SER A 212 -4.59 -0.88 -14.76
C SER A 212 -3.89 0.10 -13.81
N CYS A 213 -2.89 0.81 -14.30
CA CYS A 213 -2.35 2.00 -13.67
C CYS A 213 -2.57 3.20 -14.60
N CYS A 214 -2.27 4.40 -14.11
CA CYS A 214 -2.42 5.67 -14.85
C CYS A 214 -1.64 5.73 -16.19
N ASP A 215 -0.78 4.76 -16.49
CA ASP A 215 0.09 4.70 -17.66
C ASP A 215 -0.11 3.45 -18.55
N CYS A 216 -0.37 2.28 -17.95
CA CYS A 216 -0.48 1.00 -18.66
C CYS A 216 -1.17 -0.10 -17.83
N GLU A 217 -1.53 -1.20 -18.48
CA GLU A 217 -1.87 -2.45 -17.79
C GLU A 217 -0.58 -3.17 -17.35
N ARG A 218 -0.53 -3.56 -16.08
CA ARG A 218 0.62 -4.23 -15.47
C ARG A 218 0.21 -5.61 -14.99
N LEU A 219 1.10 -6.58 -15.18
CA LEU A 219 0.95 -7.90 -14.55
C LEU A 219 1.73 -7.90 -13.24
N TYR A 220 1.00 -7.73 -12.14
CA TYR A 220 1.52 -7.91 -10.79
C TYR A 220 1.61 -9.39 -10.47
N LYS A 221 2.63 -9.76 -9.72
CA LYS A 221 2.83 -11.08 -9.11
C LYS A 221 3.00 -10.86 -7.61
N PHE A 222 2.15 -11.52 -6.83
CA PHE A 222 2.22 -11.60 -5.39
C PHE A 222 2.73 -12.98 -4.99
N CYS A 223 3.88 -13.06 -4.34
CA CYS A 223 4.38 -14.29 -3.75
C CYS A 223 3.86 -14.39 -2.31
N LEU A 224 3.07 -15.42 -1.99
CA LEU A 224 2.48 -15.56 -0.66
C LEU A 224 3.47 -16.11 0.37
N ASP A 225 4.58 -16.72 -0.06
CA ASP A 225 5.60 -17.27 0.83
C ASP A 225 6.37 -16.18 1.59
N ASP A 226 6.77 -15.13 0.88
CA ASP A 226 7.55 -14.01 1.43
C ASP A 226 6.78 -12.69 1.45
N MET A 227 5.52 -12.70 1.02
CA MET A 227 4.64 -11.54 0.91
C MET A 227 5.28 -10.40 0.12
N THR A 228 5.92 -10.71 -1.00
CA THR A 228 6.48 -9.71 -1.93
C THR A 228 5.61 -9.53 -3.16
N THR A 229 5.66 -8.33 -3.73
CA THR A 229 5.11 -8.02 -5.04
C THR A 229 6.23 -7.74 -6.02
N SER A 230 6.03 -8.14 -7.27
CA SER A 230 6.83 -7.70 -8.40
C SER A 230 5.89 -7.49 -9.58
N PHE A 231 6.28 -6.67 -10.55
CA PHE A 231 5.49 -6.57 -11.77
C PHE A 231 6.36 -6.39 -13.00
N HIS A 232 5.79 -6.81 -14.11
CA HIS A 232 6.39 -6.66 -15.43
C HIS A 232 5.44 -5.86 -16.32
N GLN A 233 6.03 -5.06 -17.21
CA GLN A 233 5.26 -4.40 -18.25
C GLN A 233 4.72 -5.46 -19.22
N VAL A 234 3.42 -5.41 -19.53
CA VAL A 234 2.82 -6.29 -20.54
C VAL A 234 3.18 -5.77 -21.92
N ASN A 235 4.40 -6.06 -22.37
CA ASN A 235 4.82 -5.81 -23.75
C ASN A 235 4.50 -7.06 -24.58
N LEU A 236 3.61 -6.95 -25.58
CA LEU A 236 3.48 -7.95 -26.64
C LEU A 236 4.70 -7.85 -27.58
N SER A 237 5.87 -8.28 -27.11
CA SER A 237 6.97 -8.75 -27.95
C SER A 237 8.08 -9.38 -27.11
N HIS A 238 8.63 -10.47 -27.67
CA HIS A 238 9.74 -11.28 -27.21
C HIS A 238 11.02 -10.47 -26.95
N ASP A 239 11.72 -10.70 -25.82
CA ASP A 239 13.02 -11.41 -25.82
C ASP A 239 13.70 -11.45 -24.43
N LEU A 240 14.53 -12.48 -24.24
CA LEU A 240 15.15 -12.96 -22.99
C LEU A 240 16.61 -12.47 -22.79
N ILE A 241 16.93 -12.10 -21.53
CA ILE A 241 18.10 -12.41 -20.65
C ILE A 241 19.55 -12.40 -21.22
N ASN A 242 20.46 -11.70 -20.51
CA ASN A 242 21.67 -12.29 -19.86
C ASN A 242 22.47 -11.30 -18.98
N GLN A 243 22.83 -11.73 -17.76
CA GLN A 243 23.81 -11.12 -16.85
C GLN A 243 25.10 -11.98 -16.82
N HIS A 244 26.25 -11.36 -16.56
CA HIS A 244 27.53 -12.02 -16.23
C HIS A 244 28.07 -11.42 -14.92
N ILE A 245 28.59 -12.26 -14.02
CA ILE A 245 29.39 -11.86 -12.85
C ILE A 245 30.66 -12.74 -12.88
N ASP A 246 31.82 -12.10 -12.84
CA ASP A 246 33.12 -12.76 -12.60
C ASP A 246 33.56 -12.52 -11.15
N GLU A 247 34.03 -13.59 -10.51
CA GLU A 247 34.71 -13.58 -9.20
C GLU A 247 36.22 -13.43 -9.38
N ALA A 248 36.87 -12.68 -8.48
CA ALA A 248 38.32 -12.72 -8.29
C ALA A 248 38.68 -12.91 -6.80
N GLN A 249 39.45 -13.97 -6.54
CA GLN A 249 40.26 -14.23 -5.33
C GLN A 249 41.36 -13.14 -5.24
N GLY A 250 41.85 -12.64 -4.11
CA GLY A 250 42.17 -13.22 -2.81
C GLY A 250 43.60 -12.78 -2.48
N THR A 251 43.81 -11.89 -1.50
CA THR A 251 45.14 -11.54 -0.98
C THR A 251 45.17 -11.61 0.55
N SER A 252 46.29 -12.09 1.09
CA SER A 252 46.51 -12.41 2.51
C SER A 252 46.73 -11.15 3.37
N TRP A 253 46.08 -11.07 4.54
CA TRP A 253 46.24 -9.97 5.51
C TRP A 253 47.21 -10.28 6.65
N ALA A 254 47.94 -9.24 7.07
CA ALA A 254 48.65 -9.14 8.34
C ALA A 254 47.67 -9.09 9.54
N PRO A 255 48.11 -9.34 10.78
CA PRO A 255 47.19 -9.45 11.92
C PRO A 255 46.58 -8.09 12.32
N TRP A 256 45.26 -7.99 12.24
CA TRP A 256 44.42 -6.82 12.59
C TRP A 256 44.49 -6.33 14.06
N ARG A 257 45.30 -6.97 14.91
CA ARG A 257 45.30 -6.73 16.37
C ARG A 257 46.04 -5.46 16.81
N ASP A 258 46.86 -4.87 15.94
CA ASP A 258 47.80 -3.78 16.28
C ASP A 258 47.51 -2.44 15.57
N LEU A 259 46.29 -2.23 15.06
CA LEU A 259 45.89 -0.95 14.47
C LEU A 259 45.86 0.18 15.53
N PRO A 260 46.49 1.34 15.27
CA PRO A 260 46.35 2.55 16.08
C PRO A 260 44.88 2.96 16.28
N LEU A 261 44.57 3.59 17.41
CA LEU A 261 43.21 3.97 17.80
C LEU A 261 42.56 4.89 16.75
N GLU A 262 43.34 5.79 16.16
CA GLU A 262 42.90 6.75 15.15
C GLU A 262 42.43 6.03 13.87
N LEU A 263 43.08 4.92 13.51
CA LEU A 263 42.65 4.10 12.37
C LEU A 263 41.42 3.26 12.71
N LEU A 264 41.27 2.82 13.96
CA LEU A 264 40.06 2.11 14.41
C LEU A 264 38.84 3.04 14.42
N GLU A 265 39.00 4.29 14.84
CA GLU A 265 37.96 5.33 14.76
C GLU A 265 37.54 5.63 13.31
N MET A 266 38.51 5.69 12.37
CA MET A 266 38.21 5.81 10.95
C MET A 266 37.47 4.60 10.38
N VAL A 267 37.80 3.39 10.83
CA VAL A 267 37.08 2.17 10.41
C VAL A 267 35.64 2.22 10.91
N VAL A 268 35.42 2.51 12.20
CA VAL A 268 34.09 2.63 12.81
C VAL A 268 33.21 3.65 12.10
N ALA A 269 33.75 4.79 11.69
CA ALA A 269 33.03 5.81 10.94
C ALA A 269 32.50 5.35 9.55
N ASN A 270 32.85 4.14 9.11
CA ASN A 270 32.40 3.52 7.87
C ASN A 270 31.64 2.20 8.08
N LEU A 271 31.47 1.76 9.34
CA LEU A 271 30.79 0.51 9.66
C LEU A 271 29.26 0.65 9.69
N SER A 272 28.57 -0.47 9.51
CA SER A 272 27.12 -0.54 9.70
C SER A 272 26.77 -0.40 11.17
N LEU A 273 25.52 -0.02 11.47
CA LEU A 273 25.05 -0.06 12.85
C LEU A 273 25.27 -1.43 13.50
N VAL A 274 25.02 -2.52 12.77
CA VAL A 274 25.22 -3.89 13.26
C VAL A 274 26.69 -4.20 13.53
N ASP A 275 27.57 -3.77 12.63
CA ASP A 275 29.01 -4.00 12.77
C ASP A 275 29.60 -3.10 13.85
N CYS A 276 29.10 -1.87 14.03
CA CYS A 276 29.43 -0.98 15.14
C CYS A 276 29.02 -1.56 16.49
N LEU A 277 27.83 -2.19 16.59
CA LEU A 277 27.41 -2.88 17.81
C LEU A 277 28.32 -4.06 18.16
N ARG A 278 28.82 -4.76 17.13
CA ARG A 278 29.73 -5.90 17.29
C ARG A 278 31.20 -5.47 17.45
N PHE A 279 31.54 -4.23 17.12
CA PHE A 279 32.90 -3.72 17.07
C PHE A 279 33.65 -3.84 18.41
N PRO A 280 33.05 -3.49 19.57
CA PRO A 280 33.71 -3.67 20.87
C PRO A 280 33.95 -5.14 21.24
N ALA A 281 33.20 -6.08 20.64
CA ALA A 281 33.31 -7.51 20.94
C ALA A 281 34.47 -8.20 20.22
N VAL A 282 35.16 -7.51 19.29
CA VAL A 282 36.25 -8.09 18.48
C VAL A 282 37.50 -8.38 19.33
N CYS A 283 38.00 -7.38 20.07
CA CYS A 283 39.09 -7.55 21.04
C CYS A 283 39.23 -6.36 22.00
N LYS A 284 40.06 -6.51 23.05
CA LYS A 284 40.32 -5.47 24.07
C LYS A 284 40.88 -4.15 23.54
N SER A 285 41.52 -4.14 22.37
CA SER A 285 42.01 -2.89 21.75
C SER A 285 40.88 -2.15 21.03
N TRP A 286 39.97 -2.88 20.40
CA TRP A 286 38.84 -2.32 19.65
C TRP A 286 37.73 -1.83 20.58
N SER A 287 37.57 -2.45 21.75
CA SER A 287 36.68 -1.96 22.81
C SER A 287 37.11 -0.61 23.43
N LYS A 288 38.28 -0.08 23.06
CA LYS A 288 38.75 1.25 23.51
C LYS A 288 38.27 2.39 22.62
N VAL A 289 37.70 2.10 21.45
CA VAL A 289 37.09 3.13 20.61
C VAL A 289 35.91 3.73 21.36
N SER A 290 35.95 5.04 21.54
CA SER A 290 34.92 5.77 22.27
C SER A 290 33.68 5.92 21.40
N ASN A 291 32.54 5.46 21.93
CA ASN A 291 31.20 5.64 21.35
C ASN A 291 31.05 5.26 19.86
N PRO A 292 31.34 4.01 19.47
CA PRO A 292 31.31 3.58 18.08
C PRO A 292 29.91 3.62 17.44
N ILE A 293 28.86 3.68 18.25
CA ILE A 293 27.47 3.79 17.79
C ILE A 293 27.15 5.22 17.33
N GLU A 294 27.63 6.25 18.05
CA GLU A 294 27.48 7.67 17.61
C GLU A 294 28.25 7.97 16.33
N GLN A 295 29.33 7.23 16.08
CA GLN A 295 30.12 7.32 14.86
C GLN A 295 29.52 6.48 13.72
N ALA A 296 28.55 5.60 14.02
CA ALA A 296 27.89 4.76 13.02
C ALA A 296 26.99 5.62 12.15
N LYS A 297 27.18 5.51 10.83
CA LYS A 297 26.32 6.19 9.87
C LYS A 297 25.16 5.29 9.53
N VAL A 298 23.97 5.85 9.65
CA VAL A 298 22.73 5.09 9.60
C VAL A 298 21.80 5.69 8.56
N TRP A 299 21.43 4.85 7.60
CA TRP A 299 20.36 5.14 6.65
C TRP A 299 19.04 4.57 7.17
N PRO A 300 17.89 5.11 6.71
CA PRO A 300 16.62 4.43 6.90
C PRO A 300 16.72 2.99 6.42
N TRP A 301 16.27 2.05 7.23
CA TRP A 301 16.16 0.64 6.87
C TRP A 301 14.75 0.35 6.40
N LEU A 302 14.60 -0.48 5.37
CA LEU A 302 13.30 -0.94 4.93
C LEU A 302 12.88 -2.08 5.85
N MET A 303 11.95 -1.80 6.75
CA MET A 303 11.33 -2.79 7.62
C MET A 303 10.17 -3.45 6.88
N HIS A 304 10.07 -4.77 6.91
CA HIS A 304 8.89 -5.51 6.44
C HIS A 304 8.60 -6.72 7.35
N CYS A 305 7.32 -7.04 7.48
CA CYS A 305 6.85 -8.20 8.26
C CYS A 305 6.01 -9.07 7.33
N SER A 306 6.56 -10.21 6.89
CA SER A 306 5.86 -11.13 6.00
C SER A 306 4.77 -11.91 6.72
N LYS A 307 4.98 -12.22 8.01
CA LYS A 307 4.06 -13.01 8.83
C LYS A 307 3.72 -12.28 10.14
N ARG A 308 2.76 -12.83 10.88
CA ARG A 308 2.31 -12.34 12.20
C ARG A 308 3.05 -12.98 13.36
N ASP A 309 4.26 -13.48 13.11
CA ASP A 309 5.13 -14.20 14.06
C ASP A 309 6.09 -13.25 14.80
N GLY A 310 5.90 -11.94 14.65
CA GLY A 310 6.77 -10.90 15.22
C GLY A 310 8.14 -10.82 14.55
N ILE A 311 8.39 -11.52 13.44
CA ILE A 311 9.67 -11.46 12.73
C ILE A 311 9.67 -10.29 11.73
N CYS A 312 10.44 -9.26 12.06
CA CYS A 312 10.71 -8.13 11.18
C CYS A 312 12.00 -8.36 10.39
N LYS A 313 11.91 -8.22 9.07
CA LYS A 313 13.07 -8.14 8.20
C LYS A 313 13.46 -6.69 8.00
N MET A 314 14.75 -6.39 8.19
CA MET A 314 15.31 -5.05 8.14
C MET A 314 16.36 -4.99 7.04
N PHE A 315 16.00 -4.43 5.89
CA PHE A 315 16.93 -4.30 4.77
C PHE A 315 17.70 -2.97 4.86
N ASP A 316 19.03 -3.05 4.90
CA ASP A 316 19.96 -1.92 4.85
C ASP A 316 20.27 -1.57 3.38
N PRO A 317 19.65 -0.50 2.83
CA PRO A 317 19.82 -0.14 1.43
C PRO A 317 21.24 0.34 1.09
N LEU A 318 22.02 0.81 2.06
CA LEU A 318 23.41 1.22 1.83
C LEU A 318 24.30 0.02 1.50
N ARG A 319 23.99 -1.13 2.10
CA ARG A 319 24.85 -2.32 2.05
C ARG A 319 24.27 -3.48 1.28
N GLY A 320 23.00 -3.39 0.86
CA GLY A 320 22.33 -4.49 0.20
C GLY A 320 22.21 -5.72 1.10
N LYS A 321 21.95 -5.50 2.40
CA LYS A 321 21.96 -6.57 3.41
C LYS A 321 20.69 -6.58 4.23
N GLU A 322 20.09 -7.76 4.37
CA GLU A 322 18.92 -7.99 5.21
C GLU A 322 19.34 -8.50 6.60
N TYR A 323 18.74 -7.93 7.63
CA TYR A 323 18.82 -8.38 9.02
C TYR A 323 17.45 -8.87 9.48
N THR A 324 17.43 -9.70 10.51
CA THR A 324 16.19 -10.24 11.08
C THR A 324 16.10 -9.82 12.53
N LEU A 325 14.97 -9.23 12.90
CA LEU A 325 14.69 -8.71 14.23
C LEU A 325 13.38 -9.33 14.73
N ARG A 326 13.37 -9.85 15.95
CA ARG A 326 12.14 -10.31 16.58
C ARG A 326 11.57 -9.20 17.45
N VAL A 327 10.32 -8.84 17.19
CA VAL A 327 9.55 -7.83 17.91
C VAL A 327 8.30 -8.51 18.47
N GLU A 328 8.36 -8.92 19.74
CA GLU A 328 7.32 -9.73 20.40
C GLU A 328 5.94 -9.07 20.36
N THR A 329 5.86 -7.75 20.48
CA THR A 329 4.58 -7.01 20.39
C THR A 329 3.89 -7.10 19.03
N LEU A 330 4.63 -7.45 17.97
CA LEU A 330 4.06 -7.65 16.63
C LEU A 330 3.62 -9.10 16.39
N GLU A 331 3.91 -10.02 17.34
CA GLU A 331 3.41 -11.39 17.34
C GLU A 331 1.96 -11.38 17.82
N THR A 332 1.01 -11.78 16.95
CA THR A 332 -0.42 -11.72 17.29
C THR A 332 -1.24 -12.79 16.58
N ASP A 333 -2.26 -13.28 17.28
CA ASP A 333 -3.34 -14.10 16.73
C ASP A 333 -4.43 -13.25 16.04
N GLU A 334 -4.39 -11.92 16.18
CA GLU A 334 -5.32 -10.99 15.53
C GLU A 334 -5.14 -10.95 14.01
N GLU A 335 -6.21 -10.57 13.29
CA GLU A 335 -6.23 -10.65 11.82
C GLU A 335 -5.39 -9.58 11.12
N ARG A 336 -4.95 -8.49 11.77
CA ARG A 336 -4.14 -7.49 11.05
C ARG A 336 -3.35 -6.52 11.93
N HIS A 337 -2.08 -6.31 11.56
CA HIS A 337 -1.30 -5.13 11.93
C HIS A 337 -1.06 -4.29 10.67
N ILE A 338 -1.35 -2.99 10.73
CA ILE A 338 -1.09 -2.05 9.63
C ILE A 338 -0.12 -0.98 10.10
N PHE A 339 1.02 -0.89 9.42
CA PHE A 339 1.99 0.18 9.64
C PHE A 339 1.46 1.50 9.08
N ARG A 340 1.37 2.53 9.92
CA ARG A 340 0.77 3.83 9.58
C ARG A 340 1.81 4.92 9.39
N SER A 341 2.76 5.04 10.30
CA SER A 341 3.87 5.99 10.18
C SER A 341 5.11 5.58 10.93
N SER A 342 6.27 6.11 10.53
CA SER A 342 7.51 5.96 11.28
C SER A 342 8.25 7.28 11.36
N LYS A 343 8.84 7.54 12.53
CA LYS A 343 9.67 8.71 12.80
C LYS A 343 10.57 8.42 14.00
N ASP A 344 11.82 8.88 13.96
CA ASP A 344 12.79 8.80 15.06
C ASP A 344 12.96 7.38 15.68
N GLY A 345 12.84 6.36 14.84
CA GLY A 345 12.93 4.94 15.22
C GLY A 345 11.70 4.36 15.91
N TRP A 346 10.61 5.11 15.98
CA TRP A 346 9.30 4.63 16.39
C TRP A 346 8.43 4.33 15.17
N VAL A 347 7.50 3.42 15.36
CA VAL A 347 6.53 2.96 14.37
C VAL A 347 5.14 3.02 14.99
N VAL A 348 4.22 3.69 14.31
CA VAL A 348 2.80 3.71 14.65
C VAL A 348 2.11 2.56 13.92
N VAL A 349 1.45 1.71 14.68
CA VAL A 349 0.77 0.51 14.21
C VAL A 349 -0.70 0.59 14.60
N SER A 350 -1.60 0.26 13.67
CA SER A 350 -2.97 -0.08 14.03
C SER A 350 -3.16 -1.59 14.02
N GLY A 351 -3.96 -2.10 14.94
CA GLY A 351 -4.25 -3.53 15.15
C GLY A 351 -5.73 -3.80 15.38
N GLY A 352 -6.11 -5.09 15.38
CA GLY A 352 -7.49 -5.55 15.54
C GLY A 352 -8.30 -5.68 14.24
N PHE A 353 -9.43 -6.38 14.31
CA PHE A 353 -10.35 -6.62 13.17
C PHE A 353 -10.88 -5.33 12.52
N LYS A 354 -10.90 -4.22 13.26
CA LYS A 354 -11.43 -2.92 12.82
C LYS A 354 -10.43 -1.77 12.97
N ASP A 355 -9.13 -2.08 13.07
CA ASP A 355 -8.11 -1.09 13.45
C ASP A 355 -8.46 -0.40 14.80
N GLU A 356 -9.09 -1.15 15.70
CA GLU A 356 -9.63 -0.70 17.00
C GLU A 356 -8.54 -0.44 18.06
N CYS A 357 -7.29 -0.73 17.74
CA CYS A 357 -6.14 -0.46 18.60
C CYS A 357 -5.08 0.31 17.80
N ILE A 358 -4.49 1.35 18.40
CA ILE A 358 -3.28 2.01 17.91
C ILE A 358 -2.23 1.90 19.01
N PHE A 359 -1.04 1.45 18.65
CA PHE A 359 0.10 1.45 19.55
C PHE A 359 1.34 1.93 18.82
N ILE A 360 2.31 2.42 19.59
CA ILE A 360 3.54 3.01 19.03
C ILE A 360 4.72 2.26 19.61
N ILE A 361 5.48 1.61 18.75
CA ILE A 361 6.58 0.74 19.16
C ILE A 361 7.90 1.20 18.57
N ASN A 362 8.97 1.11 19.35
CA ASN A 362 10.32 1.19 18.84
C ASN A 362 10.86 -0.25 18.65
N PRO A 363 10.90 -0.78 17.42
CA PRO A 363 11.24 -2.18 17.18
C PRO A 363 12.67 -2.53 17.63
N PHE A 364 13.60 -1.57 17.59
CA PHE A 364 15.00 -1.78 17.96
C PHE A 364 15.23 -1.91 19.47
N THR A 365 14.37 -1.28 20.27
CA THR A 365 14.50 -1.25 21.74
C THR A 365 13.42 -2.03 22.46
N GLY A 366 12.36 -2.44 21.75
CA GLY A 366 11.18 -3.08 22.32
C GLY A 366 10.31 -2.16 23.19
N LYS A 367 10.61 -0.84 23.24
CA LYS A 367 9.80 0.11 24.00
C LYS A 367 8.46 0.33 23.31
N LEU A 368 7.41 0.36 24.11
CA LEU A 368 6.03 0.52 23.68
C LEU A 368 5.42 1.73 24.38
N VAL A 369 4.63 2.49 23.63
CA VAL A 369 3.68 3.47 24.16
C VAL A 369 2.31 2.86 23.96
N GLU A 370 1.74 2.35 25.05
CA GLU A 370 0.42 1.73 25.07
C GLU A 370 -0.67 2.81 25.17
N ASP A 371 -1.82 2.49 24.58
CA ASP A 371 -3.13 3.10 24.84
C ASP A 371 -3.27 4.63 24.64
N PRO A 372 -2.90 5.24 23.49
CA PRO A 372 -3.59 6.45 23.08
C PRO A 372 -5.10 6.13 23.01
N PRO A 373 -6.01 6.97 23.56
CA PRO A 373 -7.44 6.76 23.48
C PRO A 373 -7.86 6.53 22.03
N MET A 374 -8.83 5.65 21.79
CA MET A 374 -9.34 5.50 20.44
C MET A 374 -10.16 6.72 20.02
N LEU A 375 -10.11 7.00 18.73
CA LEU A 375 -11.12 7.86 18.11
C LEU A 375 -12.40 7.06 18.00
N LYS A 376 -13.55 7.72 18.12
CA LYS A 376 -14.82 7.03 17.90
C LYS A 376 -14.95 6.75 16.40
N GLY A 377 -14.90 5.48 16.03
CA GLY A 377 -14.89 5.05 14.64
C GLY A 377 -13.47 4.67 14.19
N SER A 378 -13.38 3.70 13.29
CA SER A 378 -12.13 3.11 12.78
C SER A 378 -11.09 4.12 12.31
N TYR A 379 -9.84 3.68 12.14
CA TYR A 379 -8.74 4.50 11.60
C TYR A 379 -9.15 5.13 10.24
N SER A 380 -9.43 6.44 10.26
CA SER A 380 -9.90 7.21 9.09
C SER A 380 -8.85 8.21 8.58
N TYR A 381 -7.59 8.06 8.99
CA TYR A 381 -6.52 9.02 8.70
C TYR A 381 -5.79 8.78 7.39
N SER A 382 -5.67 9.83 6.60
CA SER A 382 -4.75 9.87 5.46
C SER A 382 -3.28 9.89 5.93
N GLY A 383 -3.01 10.39 7.14
CA GLY A 383 -1.70 10.32 7.78
C GLY A 383 -1.68 10.72 9.26
N ILE A 384 -0.66 10.25 9.98
CA ILE A 384 -0.41 10.49 11.42
C ILE A 384 1.07 10.72 11.71
N SER A 385 1.39 11.69 12.56
CA SER A 385 2.75 12.03 12.97
C SER A 385 2.78 12.56 14.41
N PHE A 386 3.98 12.82 14.94
CA PHE A 386 4.14 13.29 16.32
C PHE A 386 5.31 14.29 16.47
N SER A 387 5.23 15.13 17.50
CA SER A 387 6.10 16.32 17.63
C SER A 387 7.47 16.04 18.23
N SER A 388 7.59 15.02 19.09
CA SER A 388 8.83 14.68 19.80
C SER A 388 8.85 13.19 20.15
N ASN A 389 9.71 12.75 21.07
CA ASN A 389 9.73 11.35 21.50
C ASN A 389 8.31 10.93 21.95
N PRO A 390 7.68 9.91 21.34
CA PRO A 390 6.30 9.54 21.63
C PRO A 390 6.11 9.01 23.05
N ALA A 391 7.18 8.65 23.78
CA ALA A 391 7.10 8.30 25.20
C ALA A 391 7.16 9.53 26.14
N SER A 392 7.34 10.74 25.61
CA SER A 392 7.36 11.99 26.39
C SER A 392 5.94 12.49 26.64
N PRO A 393 5.60 12.93 27.87
CA PRO A 393 4.26 13.44 28.18
C PRO A 393 3.89 14.70 27.37
N ASP A 394 4.88 15.50 26.97
CA ASP A 394 4.68 16.71 26.17
C ASP A 394 4.56 16.44 24.66
N CYS A 395 4.64 15.17 24.24
CA CYS A 395 4.51 14.81 22.84
C CYS A 395 3.08 15.05 22.34
N LEU A 396 2.97 15.76 21.22
CA LEU A 396 1.73 15.99 20.52
C LEU A 396 1.64 15.04 19.34
N PHE A 397 0.58 14.26 19.30
CA PHE A 397 0.18 13.46 18.15
C PHE A 397 -0.75 14.28 17.27
N PHE A 398 -0.58 14.15 15.95
CA PHE A 398 -1.33 14.89 14.96
C PHE A 398 -1.73 13.96 13.81
N GLY A 399 -3.03 13.79 13.63
CA GLY A 399 -3.65 13.04 12.55
C GLY A 399 -4.43 13.97 11.61
N ILE A 400 -4.46 13.64 10.33
CA ILE A 400 -5.21 14.39 9.32
C ILE A 400 -5.92 13.44 8.35
N ASN A 401 -7.12 13.84 7.93
CA ASN A 401 -7.85 13.22 6.84
C ASN A 401 -8.62 14.25 6.01
N SER A 402 -9.09 13.83 4.85
CA SER A 402 -10.00 14.62 4.03
C SER A 402 -11.02 13.73 3.33
N SER A 403 -12.15 14.32 2.93
CA SER A 403 -13.00 13.71 1.92
C SER A 403 -12.25 13.54 0.60
N HIS A 404 -12.80 12.70 -0.27
CA HIS A 404 -12.31 12.54 -1.65
C HIS A 404 -12.23 13.88 -2.39
N SER A 405 -13.31 14.67 -2.32
CA SER A 405 -13.36 16.00 -2.93
C SER A 405 -12.32 16.95 -2.34
N GLY A 406 -11.88 16.72 -1.10
CA GLY A 406 -11.09 17.67 -0.32
C GLY A 406 -11.93 18.79 0.31
N GLU A 407 -13.25 18.77 0.13
CA GLU A 407 -14.15 19.79 0.70
C GLU A 407 -14.25 19.68 2.21
N PHE A 408 -14.05 18.47 2.76
CA PHE A 408 -14.01 18.21 4.18
C PHE A 408 -12.59 17.84 4.59
N VAL A 409 -12.08 18.46 5.66
CA VAL A 409 -10.80 18.12 6.27
C VAL A 409 -11.02 17.90 7.76
N GLY A 410 -10.57 16.76 8.27
CA GLY A 410 -10.54 16.48 9.70
C GLY A 410 -9.11 16.57 10.24
N VAL A 411 -8.98 17.24 11.38
CA VAL A 411 -7.72 17.39 12.12
C VAL A 411 -7.91 16.82 13.52
N HIS A 412 -6.93 16.04 13.93
CA HIS A 412 -7.00 15.24 15.15
C HIS A 412 -5.73 15.41 15.94
N THR A 413 -5.86 15.67 17.23
CA THR A 413 -4.70 15.83 18.12
C THR A 413 -4.87 15.10 19.44
N TRP A 414 -3.76 14.65 20.01
CA TRP A 414 -3.75 14.01 21.32
C TRP A 414 -2.41 14.20 22.03
N ARG A 415 -2.45 14.33 23.35
CA ARG A 415 -1.30 14.35 24.25
C ARG A 415 -1.47 13.33 25.36
N HIS A 416 -0.37 12.89 25.93
CA HIS A 416 -0.38 11.95 27.05
C HIS A 416 -1.24 12.45 28.21
N GLY A 417 -2.08 11.55 28.73
CA GLY A 417 -2.98 11.83 29.85
C GLY A 417 -4.30 12.50 29.46
N GLU A 418 -4.54 12.80 28.17
CA GLU A 418 -5.87 13.18 27.68
C GLU A 418 -6.74 11.93 27.47
N ASP A 419 -8.01 11.99 27.89
CA ASP A 419 -8.95 10.86 27.82
C ASP A 419 -9.49 10.58 26.40
N HIS A 420 -9.35 11.53 25.48
CA HIS A 420 -9.86 11.44 24.10
C HIS A 420 -9.04 12.34 23.18
N TRP A 421 -9.06 12.05 21.87
CA TRP A 421 -8.52 12.94 20.85
C TRP A 421 -9.37 14.20 20.73
N SER A 422 -8.71 15.34 20.51
CA SER A 422 -9.37 16.56 20.07
C SER A 422 -9.57 16.51 18.56
N GLU A 423 -10.83 16.49 18.14
CA GLU A 423 -11.25 16.39 16.75
C GLU A 423 -11.83 17.73 16.27
N GLN A 424 -11.39 18.15 15.08
CA GLN A 424 -11.88 19.37 14.43
C GLN A 424 -12.14 19.11 12.96
N GLU A 425 -13.33 19.49 12.50
CA GLU A 425 -13.73 19.36 11.11
C GLU A 425 -13.87 20.72 10.45
N PHE A 426 -13.40 20.80 9.21
CA PHE A 426 -13.39 22.00 8.41
C PHE A 426 -14.02 21.72 7.06
N VAL A 427 -14.88 22.64 6.60
CA VAL A 427 -15.49 22.61 5.27
C VAL A 427 -14.96 23.78 4.46
N TYR A 428 -14.38 23.50 3.30
CA TYR A 428 -13.76 24.50 2.44
C TYR A 428 -14.45 24.58 1.08
N GLN A 429 -14.65 25.81 0.58
CA GLN A 429 -15.10 26.03 -0.80
C GLN A 429 -14.00 25.68 -1.81
N MET A 430 -12.74 25.93 -1.45
CA MET A 430 -11.57 25.51 -2.22
C MET A 430 -11.05 24.21 -1.62
N PRO A 431 -11.18 23.06 -2.31
CA PRO A 431 -10.91 21.78 -1.69
C PRO A 431 -9.42 21.54 -1.41
N PHE A 432 -9.13 20.86 -0.30
CA PHE A 432 -7.80 20.38 0.10
C PHE A 432 -7.80 18.86 0.22
N PRO A 433 -7.67 18.14 -0.89
CA PRO A 433 -7.53 16.69 -0.86
C PRO A 433 -6.14 16.35 -0.35
N VAL A 434 -6.07 15.83 0.87
CA VAL A 434 -4.82 15.49 1.55
C VAL A 434 -4.10 14.40 0.75
N ALA A 435 -2.79 14.56 0.56
CA ALA A 435 -1.93 13.55 -0.04
C ALA A 435 -1.86 12.30 0.84
N HIS A 436 -1.62 11.13 0.24
CA HIS A 436 -1.40 9.89 0.98
C HIS A 436 0.01 9.80 1.57
N ASN A 437 0.44 10.85 2.26
CA ASN A 437 1.74 10.95 2.92
C ASN A 437 1.56 11.56 4.32
N ASN A 438 2.38 11.12 5.26
CA ASN A 438 2.23 11.55 6.65
C ASN A 438 2.61 13.03 6.86
N PRO A 439 1.99 13.71 7.84
CA PRO A 439 2.37 15.07 8.20
C PRO A 439 3.86 15.19 8.56
N VAL A 440 4.52 16.20 8.01
CA VAL A 440 5.95 16.46 8.23
C VAL A 440 6.12 17.54 9.29
N LEU A 441 6.83 17.21 10.37
CA LEU A 441 7.22 18.21 11.37
C LEU A 441 8.40 19.01 10.84
N CYS A 442 8.22 20.31 10.63
CA CYS A 442 9.29 21.23 10.26
C CYS A 442 9.19 22.49 11.12
N ARG A 443 10.30 22.88 11.76
CA ARG A 443 10.40 24.09 12.61
C ARG A 443 9.27 24.21 13.65
N GLY A 444 8.89 23.08 14.26
CA GLY A 444 7.87 23.02 15.31
C GLY A 444 6.41 23.02 14.84
N LYS A 445 6.16 22.96 13.53
CA LYS A 445 4.81 22.91 12.93
C LYS A 445 4.65 21.66 12.08
N PHE A 446 3.44 21.14 11.99
CA PHE A 446 3.14 20.04 11.07
C PHE A 446 2.68 20.61 9.73
N TYR A 447 3.32 20.17 8.66
CA TYR A 447 2.96 20.50 7.30
C TYR A 447 2.34 19.28 6.62
N CYS A 448 1.24 19.50 5.92
CA CYS A 448 0.57 18.48 5.12
C CYS A 448 0.54 18.92 3.66
N LEU A 449 0.87 18.00 2.76
CA LEU A 449 0.77 18.24 1.34
C LEU A 449 -0.64 17.89 0.85
N GLY A 450 -1.25 18.78 0.09
CA GLY A 450 -2.42 18.47 -0.71
C GLY A 450 -2.00 17.90 -2.07
N ARG A 451 -2.84 17.08 -2.69
CA ARG A 451 -2.51 16.41 -3.97
C ARG A 451 -2.21 17.37 -5.12
N LYS A 452 -2.79 18.56 -5.09
CA LYS A 452 -2.49 19.63 -6.06
C LYS A 452 -1.13 20.29 -5.81
N GLY A 453 -0.41 19.92 -4.76
CA GLY A 453 0.83 20.57 -4.31
C GLY A 453 0.60 21.81 -3.45
N ASN A 454 -0.63 22.12 -3.04
CA ASN A 454 -0.89 23.12 -2.01
C ASN A 454 -0.48 22.61 -0.61
N LEU A 455 -0.27 23.52 0.34
CA LEU A 455 0.18 23.18 1.70
C LEU A 455 -0.84 23.55 2.76
N GLY A 456 -1.08 22.63 3.67
CA GLY A 456 -1.75 22.86 4.94
C GLY A 456 -0.74 22.90 6.08
N VAL A 457 -1.00 23.70 7.11
CA VAL A 457 -0.15 23.78 8.30
C VAL A 457 -1.00 23.69 9.56
N PHE A 458 -0.50 22.89 10.50
CA PHE A 458 -0.97 22.85 11.87
C PHE A 458 0.09 23.43 12.82
N ASP A 459 -0.32 24.37 13.65
CA ASP A 459 0.53 25.13 14.55
C ASP A 459 -0.11 25.26 15.94
N ASP A 460 0.42 24.50 16.91
CA ASP A 460 -0.10 24.42 18.28
C ASP A 460 0.52 25.47 19.23
N LEU A 461 0.92 26.64 18.72
CA LEU A 461 1.58 27.70 19.51
C LEU A 461 0.69 28.40 20.56
N GLY A 462 -0.27 27.68 21.16
CA GLY A 462 -1.08 28.17 22.27
C GLY A 462 -2.08 29.26 21.88
N SER A 463 -2.57 29.23 20.63
CA SER A 463 -3.64 30.14 20.19
C SER A 463 -4.85 30.02 21.11
N LYS A 464 -5.50 31.14 21.43
CA LYS A 464 -6.71 31.16 22.27
C LYS A 464 -7.90 30.48 21.61
N ASP A 465 -7.86 30.27 20.30
CA ASP A 465 -8.86 29.50 19.55
C ASP A 465 -8.20 28.24 18.95
N PRO A 466 -8.49 27.04 19.46
CA PRO A 466 -8.01 25.78 18.92
C PRO A 466 -8.33 25.59 17.43
N ARG A 467 -9.41 26.21 16.92
CA ARG A 467 -9.80 26.16 15.51
C ARG A 467 -8.92 26.98 14.58
N SER A 468 -8.07 27.83 15.14
CA SER A 468 -7.07 28.59 14.38
C SER A 468 -5.73 27.87 14.23
N ALA A 469 -5.57 26.70 14.87
CA ALA A 469 -4.33 25.92 14.81
C ALA A 469 -4.11 25.30 13.43
N TRP A 470 -5.19 24.92 12.72
CA TRP A 470 -5.14 24.43 11.35
C TRP A 470 -5.48 25.51 10.32
N LYS A 471 -4.73 25.56 9.22
CA LYS A 471 -5.09 26.35 8.03
C LYS A 471 -4.47 25.80 6.76
N ILE A 472 -5.19 25.97 5.66
CA ILE A 472 -4.63 25.83 4.30
C ILE A 472 -3.90 27.15 3.98
N LEU A 473 -2.70 27.06 3.44
CA LEU A 473 -1.92 28.23 3.05
C LEU A 473 -2.35 28.72 1.67
N ASP A 474 -2.53 30.03 1.53
CA ASP A 474 -2.74 30.68 0.22
C ASP A 474 -1.51 30.58 -0.68
N LYS A 475 -0.32 30.42 -0.06
CA LYS A 475 0.97 30.20 -0.73
C LYS A 475 1.79 29.12 -0.03
N PRO A 476 2.55 28.29 -0.76
CA PRO A 476 2.78 28.34 -2.20
C PRO A 476 1.53 28.02 -3.00
N GLU A 477 1.45 28.59 -4.20
CA GLU A 477 0.42 28.20 -5.17
C GLU A 477 0.53 26.68 -5.44
N PRO A 478 -0.60 26.00 -5.68
CA PRO A 478 -0.57 24.59 -6.04
C PRO A 478 0.33 24.36 -7.27
N ILE A 479 1.07 23.25 -7.27
CA ILE A 479 1.89 22.82 -8.40
C ILE A 479 1.00 22.49 -9.61
N HIS A 480 -0.20 21.95 -9.35
CA HIS A 480 -1.20 21.64 -10.37
C HIS A 480 -2.36 22.63 -10.30
N ALA A 481 -2.57 23.38 -11.38
CA ALA A 481 -3.62 24.40 -11.47
C ALA A 481 -5.03 23.78 -11.47
N GLU A 482 -5.19 22.65 -12.15
CA GLU A 482 -6.43 21.87 -12.22
C GLU A 482 -6.16 20.42 -11.79
N MET A 483 -7.13 19.80 -11.15
CA MET A 483 -7.12 18.36 -10.86
C MET A 483 -8.57 17.91 -10.99
N ASP A 484 -8.89 17.22 -12.07
CA ASP A 484 -10.22 16.66 -12.26
C ASP A 484 -10.35 15.37 -11.45
N LEU A 485 -11.08 15.50 -10.34
CA LEU A 485 -11.39 14.39 -9.44
C LEU A 485 -12.46 13.47 -10.02
N PHE A 486 -13.04 13.71 -11.19
CA PHE A 486 -14.15 12.92 -11.72
C PHE A 486 -13.99 12.49 -13.19
N ASP A 487 -13.11 13.12 -13.97
CA ASP A 487 -12.88 12.78 -15.38
C ASP A 487 -11.70 11.80 -15.59
N HIS A 488 -11.46 11.37 -16.83
CA HIS A 488 -10.32 10.53 -17.23
C HIS A 488 -8.99 11.30 -17.35
N ASP A 489 -8.96 12.59 -17.03
CA ASP A 489 -7.71 13.33 -17.01
C ASP A 489 -6.84 12.92 -15.81
N HIS A 490 -5.59 12.60 -16.10
CA HIS A 490 -4.63 12.03 -15.16
C HIS A 490 -3.65 13.08 -14.61
N GLU A 491 -3.79 14.37 -14.97
CA GLU A 491 -2.96 15.45 -14.42
C GLU A 491 -3.33 15.77 -12.96
N GLY A 492 -2.35 15.81 -12.04
CA GLY A 492 -2.57 15.99 -10.60
C GLY A 492 -2.84 14.71 -9.80
N ARG A 493 -2.80 13.53 -10.44
CA ARG A 493 -2.97 12.20 -9.79
C ARG A 493 -1.65 11.54 -9.37
N GLU A 494 -0.54 12.26 -9.42
CA GLU A 494 0.77 11.75 -9.04
C GLU A 494 0.84 11.32 -7.57
N PHE A 495 1.67 10.30 -7.29
CA PHE A 495 2.14 10.09 -5.94
C PHE A 495 2.96 11.28 -5.50
N CYS A 496 2.54 11.91 -4.42
CA CYS A 496 3.17 13.09 -3.89
C CYS A 496 3.66 12.84 -2.46
N PHE A 497 4.92 13.19 -2.23
CA PHE A 497 5.60 12.99 -0.96
C PHE A 497 6.09 14.33 -0.45
N LEU A 498 5.99 14.56 0.85
CA LEU A 498 6.59 15.70 1.53
C LEU A 498 7.71 15.20 2.44
N VAL A 499 8.84 15.91 2.45
CA VAL A 499 9.99 15.57 3.27
C VAL A 499 10.60 16.84 3.85
N GLU A 500 11.06 16.77 5.10
CA GLU A 500 11.88 17.81 5.70
C GLU A 500 13.37 17.51 5.42
N LEU A 501 14.08 18.50 4.89
CA LEU A 501 15.51 18.44 4.61
C LEU A 501 16.19 19.70 5.14
N LYS A 502 16.97 19.58 6.21
CA LYS A 502 17.78 20.68 6.81
C LYS A 502 16.95 21.92 7.18
N GLY A 503 15.72 21.72 7.62
CA GLY A 503 14.75 22.74 7.97
C GLY A 503 14.00 23.33 6.79
N GLU A 504 14.12 22.75 5.60
CA GLU A 504 13.38 23.12 4.39
C GLU A 504 12.38 22.03 4.01
N LEU A 505 11.30 22.40 3.32
CA LEU A 505 10.33 21.45 2.79
C LEU A 505 10.67 21.10 1.34
N VAL A 506 10.72 19.81 1.06
CA VAL A 506 10.92 19.25 -0.28
C VAL A 506 9.70 18.40 -0.61
N SER A 507 9.11 18.62 -1.79
CA SER A 507 8.06 17.75 -2.31
C SER A 507 8.54 17.00 -3.54
N VAL A 508 8.11 15.76 -3.68
CA VAL A 508 8.42 14.91 -4.84
C VAL A 508 7.12 14.39 -5.42
N PHE A 509 6.94 14.59 -6.72
CA PHE A 509 5.78 14.14 -7.48
C PHE A 509 6.23 13.06 -8.46
N MET A 510 5.55 11.92 -8.41
CA MET A 510 5.81 10.77 -9.26
C MET A 510 4.51 10.38 -9.94
N ARG A 511 4.45 10.61 -11.25
CA ARG A 511 3.27 10.25 -12.04
C ARG A 511 3.23 8.76 -12.32
N ASN A 512 4.30 8.28 -12.96
CA ASN A 512 4.50 6.88 -13.27
C ASN A 512 6.00 6.61 -13.41
N ASP A 513 6.30 5.35 -13.64
CA ASP A 513 7.66 4.83 -13.57
C ASP A 513 8.44 5.00 -14.88
N ALA A 514 7.76 5.45 -15.94
CA ALA A 514 8.35 5.82 -17.22
C ALA A 514 8.79 7.30 -17.26
N GLU A 515 8.27 8.12 -16.33
CA GLU A 515 8.64 9.52 -16.18
C GLU A 515 9.61 9.74 -15.01
N PRO A 516 10.54 10.71 -15.14
CA PRO A 516 11.42 11.07 -14.04
C PRO A 516 10.62 11.72 -12.89
N PRO A 517 10.95 11.42 -11.61
CA PRO A 517 10.37 12.13 -10.48
C PRO A 517 10.61 13.64 -10.58
N ARG A 518 9.55 14.42 -10.36
CA ARG A 518 9.63 15.89 -10.30
C ARG A 518 9.85 16.32 -8.86
N VAL A 519 10.91 17.08 -8.60
CA VAL A 519 11.31 17.47 -7.24
C VAL A 519 11.18 18.97 -7.09
N PHE A 520 10.53 19.42 -6.01
CA PHE A 520 10.33 20.82 -5.72
C PHE A 520 10.86 21.16 -4.34
N LYS A 521 11.56 22.29 -4.22
CA LYS A 521 11.91 22.89 -2.93
C LYS A 521 11.01 24.10 -2.67
N LEU A 522 10.54 24.23 -1.44
CA LEU A 522 9.81 25.42 -1.02
C LEU A 522 10.78 26.58 -0.83
N ASP A 523 10.78 27.55 -1.74
CA ASP A 523 11.52 28.79 -1.59
C ASP A 523 10.72 29.71 -0.65
N GLU A 524 11.18 29.84 0.59
CA GLU A 524 10.51 30.64 1.62
C GLU A 524 10.54 32.15 1.32
N THR A 525 11.50 32.62 0.52
CA THR A 525 11.58 34.03 0.14
C THR A 525 10.54 34.40 -0.90
N LYS A 526 10.29 33.48 -1.83
CA LYS A 526 9.25 33.62 -2.86
C LYS A 526 7.88 33.10 -2.41
N VAL A 527 7.88 32.30 -1.34
CA VAL A 527 6.74 31.50 -0.86
C VAL A 527 6.14 30.69 -2.02
N ALA A 528 7.01 29.98 -2.75
CA ALA A 528 6.64 29.26 -3.98
C ALA A 528 7.42 27.95 -4.09
N TRP A 529 6.81 26.96 -4.72
CA TRP A 529 7.50 25.74 -5.12
C TRP A 529 8.41 26.02 -6.30
N ILE A 530 9.68 25.64 -6.18
CA ILE A 530 10.68 25.74 -7.24
C ILE A 530 11.10 24.33 -7.62
N GLU A 531 10.87 23.96 -8.88
CA GLU A 531 11.35 22.69 -9.42
C GLU A 531 12.89 22.69 -9.45
N VAL A 532 13.50 21.61 -8.95
CA VAL A 532 14.95 21.47 -8.83
C VAL A 532 15.39 20.14 -9.46
N GLU A 533 16.53 20.18 -10.14
CA GLU A 533 17.20 18.98 -10.64
C GLU A 533 18.24 18.42 -9.66
N ASP A 534 18.56 19.16 -8.59
CA ASP A 534 19.55 18.83 -7.59
C ASP A 534 19.03 19.16 -6.18
N ILE A 535 19.18 18.22 -5.25
CA ILE A 535 18.70 18.36 -3.87
C ILE A 535 19.80 18.77 -2.89
N GLY A 536 20.95 19.22 -3.39
CA GLY A 536 22.11 19.64 -2.62
C GLY A 536 22.97 18.47 -2.18
N GLY A 537 23.06 17.43 -3.02
CA GLY A 537 23.77 16.19 -2.71
C GLY A 537 23.11 15.33 -1.63
N ALA A 538 21.87 15.64 -1.23
CA ALA A 538 21.11 14.83 -0.27
C ALA A 538 20.58 13.54 -0.91
N THR A 539 20.08 12.62 -0.08
CA THR A 539 19.32 11.43 -0.52
C THR A 539 17.92 11.49 0.08
N LEU A 540 16.90 11.14 -0.70
CA LEU A 540 15.54 10.98 -0.21
C LEU A 540 15.19 9.49 -0.15
N PHE A 541 14.42 9.08 0.85
CA PHE A 541 13.79 7.77 0.96
C PHE A 541 12.29 8.03 1.00
N LEU A 542 11.56 7.58 -0.02
CA LEU A 542 10.15 7.92 -0.17
C LEU A 542 9.29 6.68 0.05
N ASP A 543 8.28 6.82 0.90
CA ASP A 543 7.18 5.87 1.04
C ASP A 543 5.95 6.63 1.55
N ILE A 544 4.77 6.13 1.20
CA ILE A 544 3.48 6.68 1.64
C ILE A 544 3.37 6.71 3.18
N ARG A 545 3.96 5.73 3.88
CA ARG A 545 3.93 5.61 5.35
C ARG A 545 5.13 6.31 6.00
N ALA A 546 6.27 6.45 5.34
CA ALA A 546 7.40 7.15 5.94
C ALA A 546 8.37 7.65 4.88
N SER A 547 8.55 8.96 4.81
CA SER A 547 9.57 9.58 3.97
C SER A 547 10.65 10.23 4.82
N TYR A 548 11.91 10.07 4.41
CA TYR A 548 13.08 10.61 5.09
C TYR A 548 14.02 11.30 4.11
N ALA A 549 14.78 12.27 4.62
CA ALA A 549 15.90 12.84 3.91
C ALA A 549 17.21 12.61 4.68
N VAL A 550 18.25 12.23 3.96
CA VAL A 550 19.62 12.15 4.45
C VAL A 550 20.42 13.27 3.81
N ALA A 551 20.78 14.25 4.64
CA ALA A 551 21.42 15.50 4.27
C ALA A 551 22.80 15.39 3.61
N SER A 552 23.55 14.33 3.92
CA SER A 552 24.94 14.11 3.50
C SER A 552 25.19 12.61 3.41
N PRO A 553 24.65 11.96 2.38
CA PRO A 553 24.86 10.54 2.12
C PRO A 553 26.31 10.28 1.69
N GLU A 554 26.82 9.09 1.99
CA GLU A 554 28.17 8.70 1.61
C GLU A 554 28.24 7.97 0.27
N GLY A 555 29.44 7.52 -0.12
CA GLY A 555 29.60 6.51 -1.17
C GLY A 555 29.16 6.96 -2.57
N GLY A 556 29.03 8.26 -2.81
CA GLY A 556 28.49 8.79 -4.06
C GLY A 556 26.97 8.66 -4.17
N HIS A 557 26.27 8.50 -3.05
CA HIS A 557 24.81 8.37 -3.03
C HIS A 557 24.04 9.69 -2.97
N GLY A 558 24.73 10.82 -3.15
CA GLY A 558 24.10 12.11 -3.32
C GLY A 558 23.14 12.13 -4.52
N ASN A 559 22.13 13.00 -4.41
CA ASN A 559 21.11 13.25 -5.43
C ASN A 559 20.39 11.97 -5.89
N LYS A 560 20.00 11.13 -4.92
CA LYS A 560 19.26 9.89 -5.17
C LYS A 560 17.94 9.86 -4.40
N ILE A 561 16.96 9.21 -4.99
CA ILE A 561 15.64 8.99 -4.42
C ILE A 561 15.42 7.48 -4.32
N PHE A 562 15.44 6.94 -3.11
CA PHE A 562 15.24 5.52 -2.84
C PHE A 562 13.76 5.18 -2.64
N PHE A 563 13.38 4.02 -3.14
CA PHE A 563 12.02 3.48 -3.08
C PHE A 563 12.02 2.18 -2.27
N PRO A 564 10.88 1.78 -1.66
CA PRO A 564 10.77 0.58 -0.83
C PRO A 564 10.80 -0.70 -1.68
N ARG A 565 11.83 -0.85 -2.52
CA ARG A 565 12.01 -1.92 -3.49
C ARG A 565 13.49 -2.29 -3.59
N TYR A 566 13.74 -3.52 -3.98
CA TYR A 566 15.08 -4.05 -4.17
C TYR A 566 15.13 -5.07 -5.31
N SER A 567 16.33 -5.31 -5.82
CA SER A 567 16.62 -6.34 -6.82
C SER A 567 16.17 -7.73 -6.34
N GLU A 568 15.88 -8.63 -7.27
CA GLU A 568 15.40 -9.99 -6.97
C GLU A 568 16.32 -10.76 -6.00
N ASP A 569 17.64 -10.57 -6.13
CA ASP A 569 18.67 -11.16 -5.26
C ASP A 569 18.82 -10.45 -3.90
N LYS A 570 18.03 -9.39 -3.66
CA LYS A 570 18.04 -8.53 -2.46
C LYS A 570 19.39 -7.89 -2.16
N ARG A 571 20.24 -7.69 -3.18
CA ARG A 571 21.57 -7.06 -3.01
C ARG A 571 21.60 -5.58 -3.35
N GLN A 572 20.59 -5.06 -4.03
CA GLN A 572 20.57 -3.68 -4.48
C GLN A 572 19.22 -3.03 -4.18
N ALA A 573 19.26 -1.92 -3.43
CA ALA A 573 18.10 -1.08 -3.23
C ALA A 573 17.77 -0.32 -4.53
N ALA A 574 16.49 -0.14 -4.81
CA ALA A 574 16.05 0.63 -5.96
C ALA A 574 16.09 2.13 -5.67
N PHE A 575 16.72 2.89 -6.57
CA PHE A 575 16.71 4.34 -6.51
C PHE A 575 16.61 4.96 -7.90
N TYR A 576 16.10 6.19 -7.94
CA TYR A 576 16.26 7.09 -9.06
C TYR A 576 17.48 7.98 -8.80
N ASP A 577 18.41 7.99 -9.74
CA ASP A 577 19.58 8.84 -9.71
C ASP A 577 19.28 10.13 -10.48
N MET A 578 19.23 11.26 -9.77
CA MET A 578 18.81 12.54 -10.35
C MET A 578 19.87 13.12 -11.30
N GLU A 579 21.14 12.73 -11.16
CA GLU A 579 22.23 13.19 -12.01
C GLU A 579 22.20 12.49 -13.37
N THR A 580 22.04 11.17 -13.35
CA THR A 580 21.97 10.35 -14.57
C THR A 580 20.57 10.29 -15.16
N LYS A 581 19.55 10.69 -14.39
CA LYS A 581 18.13 10.63 -14.73
C LYS A 581 17.64 9.21 -15.05
N MET A 582 18.17 8.23 -14.31
CA MET A 582 17.85 6.81 -14.51
C MET A 582 17.49 6.12 -13.20
N TYR A 583 16.59 5.13 -13.31
CA TYR A 583 16.34 4.17 -12.25
C TYR A 583 17.44 3.10 -12.21
N CYS A 584 17.90 2.76 -11.01
CA CYS A 584 18.90 1.73 -10.77
C CYS A 584 18.47 0.79 -9.63
N PRO A 585 18.39 -0.53 -9.87
CA PRO A 585 18.37 -1.17 -11.20
C PRO A 585 17.12 -0.74 -11.99
N SER A 586 16.94 -1.28 -13.20
CA SER A 586 15.74 -1.00 -13.99
C SER A 586 14.48 -1.26 -13.17
N PHE A 587 13.51 -0.37 -13.29
CA PHE A 587 12.38 -0.32 -12.37
C PHE A 587 11.45 -1.55 -12.42
N TYR A 588 11.30 -2.17 -13.60
CA TYR A 588 10.48 -3.37 -13.79
C TYR A 588 11.18 -4.63 -13.27
N GLY A 589 10.40 -5.55 -12.70
CA GLY A 589 10.91 -6.80 -12.11
C GLY A 589 11.52 -6.64 -10.70
N LEU A 590 11.50 -5.43 -10.13
CA LEU A 590 11.90 -5.21 -8.75
C LEU A 590 10.94 -5.88 -7.77
N LYS A 591 11.48 -6.37 -6.65
CA LYS A 591 10.68 -6.88 -5.53
C LYS A 591 10.35 -5.74 -4.56
N GLN A 592 9.08 -5.62 -4.23
CA GLN A 592 8.56 -4.75 -3.19
C GLN A 592 7.95 -5.63 -2.09
N PRO A 593 8.51 -5.68 -0.88
CA PRO A 593 7.83 -6.35 0.22
C PRO A 593 6.50 -5.66 0.52
N LEU A 594 5.45 -6.45 0.74
CA LEU A 594 4.19 -5.95 1.29
C LEU A 594 4.39 -5.55 2.75
N ARG A 595 3.49 -4.70 3.25
CA ARG A 595 3.51 -4.23 4.65
C ARG A 595 4.90 -3.75 5.07
N CYS A 596 5.54 -2.99 4.18
CA CYS A 596 6.85 -2.41 4.43
C CYS A 596 6.77 -0.91 4.71
N MET A 597 7.80 -0.39 5.36
CA MET A 597 8.01 1.03 5.56
C MET A 597 9.48 1.34 5.82
N TRP A 598 9.89 2.57 5.55
CA TRP A 598 11.18 3.06 6.01
C TRP A 598 11.14 3.31 7.53
N VAL A 599 12.17 2.86 8.25
CA VAL A 599 12.34 3.11 9.68
C VAL A 599 13.77 3.53 9.93
N MET A 600 13.96 4.63 10.66
CA MET A 600 15.29 5.05 11.10
C MET A 600 15.75 4.22 12.31
N PRO A 601 16.89 3.50 12.24
CA PRO A 601 17.43 2.83 13.41
C PRO A 601 17.73 3.78 14.58
N SER A 602 17.29 3.39 15.77
CA SER A 602 17.47 4.23 16.97
C SER A 602 18.89 4.08 17.52
N LEU A 603 19.70 5.13 17.38
CA LEU A 603 21.10 5.18 17.85
C LEU A 603 21.26 5.51 19.34
N HIS A 604 20.18 5.88 20.04
CA HIS A 604 20.27 6.56 21.34
C HIS A 604 20.20 5.64 22.58
N VAL A 605 20.38 4.32 22.46
CA VAL A 605 20.22 3.39 23.60
C VAL A 605 21.31 2.30 23.62
N ASP A 606 21.87 2.05 24.81
CA ASP A 606 22.92 1.07 25.11
C ASP A 606 22.61 -0.40 24.77
N LYS A 607 21.40 -0.71 24.26
CA LYS A 607 21.02 -2.06 23.82
C LYS A 607 20.07 -1.97 22.62
N ILE A 608 20.61 -2.27 21.44
CA ILE A 608 19.82 -2.58 20.26
C ILE A 608 19.63 -4.10 20.22
N LEU A 609 18.39 -4.56 20.09
CA LEU A 609 18.06 -5.95 19.82
C LEU A 609 18.38 -6.20 18.34
N LEU A 610 19.43 -6.95 18.01
CA LEU A 610 19.83 -7.28 16.64
C LEU A 610 20.44 -8.67 16.52
#